data_AF-A0A9K3Q7A4-F1
#
_entry.id   AF-A0A9K3Q7A4-F1
#
_cell.length_a   1.000
_cell.length_b   1.000
_cell.length_c   1.000
_cell.angle_alpha   90.00
_cell.angle_beta   90.00
_cell.angle_gamma   90.00
#
_symmetry.space_group_name_H-M   'P 1'
#
loop_
_entity.id
_entity.type
_entity.pdbx_description
1 polymer ?
#
loop_
_entity_poly.entity_id
_entity_poly.type
_entity_poly.pdbx_seq_one_letter_code
_entity_poly.pdbx_strand_id
1 'polypeptide(L)'
;MFYAAPVPVANDFNVVHQVSQRALGEDHGAGPSEKDPQQLIVKEKMFSWGGNNFEIKTLSGGRFGNNLFVKGKAFALIDEMVLLDGVTKKAVAVCRRKFNILGQTFQIYSPKPLYHWQRPSGSSYMGRQLYTFAKVERSPLSTTQKVTYDNETSASMTITRTVLRWPKKRVVHRHGKTAAFIEGGTWTGNFNTYRVTVNPGIDPCLIICLTAICDEMDE
;
A
#
# COMPACT_ATOMS: atom_id res chain seq x y z
N MET A 1 9.07 -21.00 13.37
CA MET A 1 10.39 -20.55 12.86
C MET A 1 10.17 -19.22 12.15
N PHE A 2 10.78 -18.12 12.62
CA PHE A 2 10.64 -16.83 11.98
C PHE A 2 11.55 -16.79 10.75
N TYR A 3 10.96 -16.83 9.55
CA TYR A 3 11.71 -16.64 8.32
C TYR A 3 11.75 -15.14 7.99
N ALA A 4 12.96 -14.62 7.82
CA ALA A 4 13.21 -13.28 7.30
C ALA A 4 13.54 -13.39 5.82
N ALA A 5 12.90 -12.57 4.98
CA ALA A 5 13.27 -12.49 3.57
C ALA A 5 14.63 -11.81 3.41
N PRO A 6 15.46 -12.23 2.44
CA PRO A 6 16.68 -11.50 2.10
C PRO A 6 16.35 -10.09 1.62
N VAL A 7 17.29 -9.15 1.82
CA VAL A 7 17.18 -7.80 1.27
C VAL A 7 17.38 -7.88 -0.25
N PRO A 8 16.46 -7.33 -1.07
CA PRO A 8 16.60 -7.36 -2.52
C PRO A 8 17.83 -6.56 -2.98
N VAL A 9 18.48 -7.06 -4.03
CA VAL A 9 19.59 -6.39 -4.71
C VAL A 9 19.10 -5.66 -5.96
N ALA A 10 19.94 -4.81 -6.56
CA ALA A 10 19.55 -4.00 -7.73
C ALA A 10 18.94 -4.83 -8.88
N ASN A 11 19.48 -6.03 -9.14
CA ASN A 11 18.98 -6.92 -10.18
C ASN A 11 17.56 -7.45 -9.94
N ASP A 12 17.12 -7.51 -8.68
CA ASP A 12 15.75 -7.92 -8.34
C ASP A 12 14.72 -6.87 -8.79
N PHE A 13 15.18 -5.67 -9.16
CA PHE A 13 14.35 -4.59 -9.66
C PHE A 13 14.32 -4.45 -11.19
N ASN A 14 14.80 -5.45 -11.93
CA ASN A 14 14.76 -5.44 -13.40
C ASN A 14 13.66 -6.36 -13.96
N VAL A 15 12.66 -6.67 -13.15
CA VAL A 15 11.56 -7.57 -13.51
C VAL A 15 10.32 -6.75 -13.85
N VAL A 16 9.92 -6.79 -15.12
CA VAL A 16 8.62 -6.26 -15.56
C VAL A 16 7.52 -7.26 -15.21
N HIS A 17 6.61 -6.87 -14.33
CA HIS A 17 5.45 -7.68 -13.97
C HIS A 17 4.32 -7.48 -14.97
N GLN A 18 3.52 -8.52 -15.21
CA GLN A 18 2.32 -8.36 -16.01
C GLN A 18 1.25 -7.59 -15.22
N VAL A 19 0.73 -6.53 -15.83
CA VAL A 19 -0.41 -5.79 -15.31
C VAL A 19 -1.65 -6.66 -15.53
N SER A 20 -2.14 -7.29 -14.47
CA SER A 20 -3.27 -8.23 -14.55
C SER A 20 -4.64 -7.55 -14.46
N GLN A 21 -4.67 -6.29 -14.00
CA GLN A 21 -5.88 -5.50 -13.81
C GLN A 21 -5.53 -4.01 -13.77
N ARG A 22 -6.54 -3.16 -13.96
CA ARG A 22 -6.39 -1.70 -13.88
C ARG A 22 -5.84 -1.28 -12.52
N ALA A 23 -4.89 -0.36 -12.51
CA ALA A 23 -4.26 0.12 -11.28
C ALA A 23 -5.15 1.13 -10.56
N LEU A 24 -5.03 1.20 -9.23
CA LEU A 24 -5.76 2.17 -8.39
C LEU A 24 -5.46 3.61 -8.82
N GLY A 25 -4.19 3.92 -9.07
CA GLY A 25 -3.68 5.26 -9.38
C GLY A 25 -3.71 5.66 -10.86
N GLU A 26 -4.21 4.82 -11.75
CA GLU A 26 -4.06 4.99 -13.21
C GLU A 26 -4.63 6.34 -13.70
N ASP A 27 -5.83 6.70 -13.23
CA ASP A 27 -6.51 7.96 -13.60
C ASP A 27 -5.98 9.19 -12.84
N HIS A 28 -4.96 8.99 -11.99
CA HIS A 28 -4.43 10.00 -11.08
C HIS A 28 -2.93 10.27 -11.33
N GLY A 29 -2.42 9.89 -12.52
CA GLY A 29 -1.02 10.06 -12.89
C GLY A 29 -0.07 9.17 -12.08
N ALA A 30 -0.59 8.12 -11.45
CA ALA A 30 0.13 7.23 -10.55
C ALA A 30 -0.05 5.76 -10.96
N GLY A 31 -0.06 5.52 -12.28
CA GLY A 31 -0.06 4.17 -12.84
C GLY A 31 1.29 3.46 -12.66
N PRO A 32 1.32 2.13 -12.88
CA PRO A 32 2.56 1.37 -12.90
C PRO A 32 3.48 1.87 -14.01
N SER A 33 4.78 1.95 -13.72
CA SER A 33 5.80 2.14 -14.76
C SER A 33 5.89 0.90 -15.65
N GLU A 34 6.12 1.09 -16.95
CA GLU A 34 6.25 -0.02 -17.90
C GLU A 34 7.68 -0.59 -17.98
N LYS A 35 8.69 0.22 -17.65
CA LYS A 35 10.10 -0.11 -17.93
C LYS A 35 11.00 0.00 -16.70
N ASP A 36 10.90 1.10 -15.98
CA ASP A 36 11.84 1.44 -14.91
C ASP A 36 11.19 1.33 -13.53
N PRO A 37 11.92 0.87 -12.50
CA PRO A 37 11.43 0.90 -11.13
C PRO A 37 11.04 2.30 -10.68
N GLN A 38 9.92 2.41 -9.99
CA GLN A 38 9.49 3.67 -9.38
C GLN A 38 10.02 3.74 -7.94
N GLN A 39 10.71 4.84 -7.62
CA GLN A 39 11.23 5.09 -6.28
C GLN A 39 10.49 6.25 -5.63
N LEU A 40 9.87 5.97 -4.49
CA LEU A 40 8.98 6.86 -3.77
C LEU A 40 9.43 7.04 -2.32
N ILE A 41 9.07 8.19 -1.75
CA ILE A 41 9.20 8.52 -0.35
C ILE A 41 7.80 8.72 0.21
N VAL A 42 7.40 7.89 1.18
CA VAL A 42 6.15 8.02 1.91
C VAL A 42 6.49 8.51 3.31
N LYS A 43 6.13 9.76 3.63
CA LYS A 43 6.55 10.44 4.87
C LYS A 43 5.35 10.87 5.70
N GLU A 44 5.36 10.54 6.98
CA GLU A 44 4.38 11.03 7.95
C GLU A 44 4.54 12.55 8.20
N LYS A 45 3.41 13.28 8.24
CA LYS A 45 3.36 14.72 8.56
C LYS A 45 3.06 14.96 10.03
N MET A 46 3.90 15.78 10.69
CA MET A 46 3.82 16.05 12.14
C MET A 46 2.73 17.07 12.56
N PHE A 47 2.18 17.87 11.64
CA PHE A 47 1.32 19.01 12.03
C PHE A 47 0.14 19.22 11.08
N SER A 48 -0.60 18.17 10.78
CA SER A 48 -1.98 18.34 10.34
C SER A 48 -2.87 18.24 11.56
N TRP A 49 -3.56 19.34 11.88
CA TRP A 49 -4.60 19.44 12.92
C TRP A 49 -5.72 18.36 12.83
N GLY A 50 -5.69 17.49 11.82
CA GLY A 50 -6.64 16.40 11.59
C GLY A 50 -6.05 14.99 11.53
N GLY A 51 -4.82 14.76 12.03
CA GLY A 51 -4.27 13.39 12.19
C GLY A 51 -3.21 12.96 11.17
N ASN A 52 -2.72 11.72 11.35
CA ASN A 52 -1.62 11.05 10.63
C ASN A 52 -1.85 11.11 9.11
N ASN A 53 -1.21 12.07 8.44
CA ASN A 53 -1.22 12.18 6.99
C ASN A 53 0.15 11.77 6.44
N PHE A 54 0.19 10.93 5.42
CA PHE A 54 1.42 10.60 4.71
C PHE A 54 1.51 11.38 3.40
N GLU A 55 2.58 12.14 3.22
CA GLU A 55 2.95 12.74 1.95
C GLU A 55 3.69 11.72 1.08
N ILE A 56 3.41 11.74 -0.22
CA ILE A 56 4.07 10.84 -1.18
C ILE A 56 4.86 11.69 -2.17
N LYS A 57 6.16 11.44 -2.25
CA LYS A 57 7.09 12.12 -3.15
C LYS A 57 7.86 11.12 -3.99
N THR A 58 8.36 11.57 -5.14
CA THR A 58 9.40 10.85 -5.87
C THR A 58 10.73 11.00 -5.14
N LEU A 59 11.73 10.15 -5.47
CA LEU A 59 13.06 10.29 -4.91
C LEU A 59 13.73 11.64 -5.20
N SER A 60 13.39 12.25 -6.35
CA SER A 60 13.83 13.61 -6.71
C SER A 60 13.17 14.72 -5.88
N GLY A 61 12.26 14.38 -4.96
CA GLY A 61 11.53 15.33 -4.11
C GLY A 61 10.27 15.92 -4.75
N GLY A 62 9.99 15.58 -6.01
CA GLY A 62 8.76 15.94 -6.71
C GLY A 62 7.53 15.28 -6.09
N ARG A 63 6.34 15.86 -6.33
CA ARG A 63 5.06 15.26 -5.91
C ARG A 63 4.75 14.05 -6.79
N PHE A 64 4.24 12.98 -6.20
CA PHE A 64 3.84 11.79 -6.95
C PHE A 64 2.38 11.85 -7.42
N GLY A 65 2.14 11.48 -8.68
CA GLY A 65 0.84 11.59 -9.34
C GLY A 65 0.23 12.99 -9.23
N ASN A 66 -1.09 13.06 -9.03
CA ASN A 66 -1.81 14.29 -8.74
C ASN A 66 -1.61 14.78 -7.29
N ASN A 67 -0.37 14.85 -6.81
CA ASN A 67 -0.02 15.18 -5.43
C ASN A 67 -0.75 14.27 -4.43
N LEU A 68 -0.68 12.96 -4.68
CA LEU A 68 -1.35 11.97 -3.84
C LEU A 68 -0.86 12.05 -2.40
N PHE A 69 -1.76 11.79 -1.46
CA PHE A 69 -1.44 11.69 -0.03
C PHE A 69 -2.37 10.70 0.67
N VAL A 70 -1.87 10.04 1.71
CA VAL A 70 -2.71 9.18 2.55
C VAL A 70 -3.21 10.00 3.72
N LYS A 71 -4.50 9.93 3.99
CA LYS A 71 -5.14 10.51 5.16
C LYS A 71 -5.62 9.41 6.10
N GLY A 72 -5.02 9.31 7.29
CA GLY A 72 -5.57 8.57 8.41
C GLY A 72 -6.67 9.37 9.10
N LYS A 73 -7.58 8.69 9.80
CA LYS A 73 -8.51 9.34 10.73
C LYS A 73 -7.91 9.30 12.14
N ALA A 74 -7.33 10.42 12.60
CA ALA A 74 -7.10 10.56 14.03
C ALA A 74 -8.46 10.64 14.74
N PHE A 75 -8.63 9.89 15.82
CA PHE A 75 -9.77 9.93 16.75
C PHE A 75 -11.08 9.20 16.35
N ALA A 76 -11.12 8.38 15.31
CA ALA A 76 -12.32 7.58 15.01
C ALA A 76 -12.12 6.11 15.41
N LEU A 77 -13.13 5.49 16.04
CA LEU A 77 -13.29 4.05 16.30
C LEU A 77 -13.22 3.15 15.04
N ILE A 78 -12.95 3.73 13.87
CA ILE A 78 -12.88 3.05 12.58
C ILE A 78 -11.48 3.30 12.02
N ASP A 79 -10.67 2.25 12.02
CA ASP A 79 -9.35 2.19 11.40
C ASP A 79 -9.49 2.28 9.87
N GLU A 80 -9.67 3.50 9.37
CA GLU A 80 -9.80 3.86 7.97
C GLU A 80 -8.67 4.80 7.54
N MET A 81 -7.97 4.42 6.47
CA MET A 81 -6.97 5.24 5.80
C MET A 81 -7.41 5.46 4.35
N VAL A 82 -7.27 6.68 3.84
CA VAL A 82 -7.74 7.03 2.50
C VAL A 82 -6.60 7.61 1.69
N LEU A 83 -6.29 7.00 0.55
CA LEU A 83 -5.42 7.60 -0.45
C LEU A 83 -6.26 8.61 -1.24
N LEU A 84 -5.88 9.88 -1.18
CA LEU A 84 -6.61 11.00 -1.79
C LEU A 84 -5.80 11.62 -2.92
N ASP A 85 -6.53 12.05 -3.96
CA ASP A 85 -6.00 12.92 -4.99
C ASP A 85 -5.78 14.34 -4.40
N GLY A 86 -4.56 14.86 -4.53
CA GLY A 86 -4.17 16.15 -3.98
C GLY A 86 -4.87 17.35 -4.62
N VAL A 87 -5.28 17.21 -5.88
CA VAL A 87 -5.94 18.24 -6.69
C VAL A 87 -7.45 18.17 -6.50
N THR A 88 -8.05 17.01 -6.77
CA THR A 88 -9.52 16.85 -6.80
C THR A 88 -10.13 16.52 -5.43
N LYS A 89 -9.29 16.13 -4.45
CA LYS A 89 -9.70 15.62 -3.13
C LYS A 89 -10.58 14.37 -3.19
N LYS A 90 -10.68 13.71 -4.35
CA LYS A 90 -11.41 12.44 -4.48
C LYS A 90 -10.57 11.30 -3.91
N ALA A 91 -11.24 10.31 -3.33
CA ALA A 91 -10.60 9.06 -2.94
C ALA A 91 -10.09 8.32 -4.18
N VAL A 92 -8.86 7.83 -4.10
CA VAL A 92 -8.22 6.90 -5.03
C VAL A 92 -8.37 5.48 -4.50
N ALA A 93 -8.11 5.30 -3.20
CA ALA A 93 -8.30 4.05 -2.49
C ALA A 93 -8.73 4.29 -1.05
N VAL A 94 -9.50 3.36 -0.48
CA VAL A 94 -9.90 3.37 0.93
C VAL A 94 -9.44 2.06 1.56
N CYS A 95 -8.61 2.13 2.59
CA CYS A 95 -8.17 0.97 3.37
C CYS A 95 -8.98 0.95 4.66
N ARG A 96 -9.63 -0.17 4.98
CA ARG A 96 -10.35 -0.35 6.25
C ARG A 96 -9.90 -1.61 6.93
N ARG A 97 -9.64 -1.52 8.24
CA ARG A 97 -9.49 -2.71 9.07
C ARG A 97 -10.83 -3.44 9.18
N LYS A 98 -10.76 -4.76 9.18
CA LYS A 98 -11.84 -5.66 9.57
C LYS A 98 -11.37 -6.36 10.84
N PHE A 99 -12.14 -6.21 11.91
CA PHE A 99 -11.92 -6.97 13.13
C PHE A 99 -12.25 -8.43 12.87
N ASN A 100 -11.27 -9.30 13.07
CA ASN A 100 -11.44 -10.74 13.03
C ASN A 100 -10.84 -11.33 14.31
N ILE A 101 -11.51 -12.32 14.90
CA ILE A 101 -11.15 -12.90 16.22
C ILE A 101 -9.73 -13.46 16.22
N LEU A 102 -9.24 -13.90 15.05
CA LEU A 102 -7.97 -14.61 14.90
C LEU A 102 -6.90 -13.82 14.12
N GLY A 103 -7.03 -12.50 13.93
CA GLY A 103 -5.96 -11.74 13.28
C GLY A 103 -6.34 -10.35 12.80
N GLN A 104 -5.35 -9.65 12.24
CA GLN A 104 -5.56 -8.34 11.63
C GLN A 104 -5.83 -8.52 10.14
N THR A 105 -6.98 -8.05 9.70
CA THR A 105 -7.37 -8.03 8.29
C THR A 105 -7.63 -6.59 7.86
N PHE A 106 -7.17 -6.21 6.68
CA PHE A 106 -7.55 -4.97 6.02
C PHE A 106 -8.17 -5.29 4.66
N GLN A 107 -9.13 -4.47 4.24
CA GLN A 107 -9.63 -4.46 2.88
C GLN A 107 -9.28 -3.12 2.23
N ILE A 108 -8.72 -3.19 1.03
CA ILE A 108 -8.45 -2.05 0.16
C ILE A 108 -9.60 -1.99 -0.83
N TYR A 109 -10.23 -0.83 -0.92
CA TYR A 109 -11.35 -0.56 -1.81
C TYR A 109 -10.99 0.53 -2.84
N SER A 110 -11.62 0.44 -4.00
CA SER A 110 -11.66 1.47 -5.03
C SER A 110 -13.05 2.16 -5.05
N PRO A 111 -13.15 3.46 -5.36
CA PRO A 111 -14.43 4.16 -5.54
C PRO A 111 -15.13 3.83 -6.87
N LYS A 112 -14.50 3.02 -7.72
CA LYS A 112 -14.98 2.62 -9.05
C LYS A 112 -14.57 1.18 -9.34
N PRO A 113 -15.26 0.45 -10.23
CA PRO A 113 -14.81 -0.86 -10.66
C PRO A 113 -13.49 -0.76 -11.45
N LEU A 114 -12.58 -1.69 -11.22
CA LEU A 114 -11.25 -1.80 -11.85
C LEU A 114 -11.14 -2.96 -12.85
N TYR A 115 -12.10 -3.88 -12.83
CA TYR A 115 -12.24 -4.92 -13.85
C TYR A 115 -13.71 -5.17 -14.16
N HIS A 116 -13.94 -5.81 -15.30
CA HIS A 116 -15.28 -6.13 -15.77
C HIS A 116 -15.98 -7.05 -14.77
N TRP A 117 -17.25 -6.76 -14.46
CA TRP A 117 -18.08 -7.50 -13.49
C TRP A 117 -17.68 -7.39 -12.01
N GLN A 118 -16.77 -6.49 -11.65
CA GLN A 118 -16.49 -6.25 -10.23
C GLN A 118 -17.75 -5.77 -9.52
N ARG A 119 -18.16 -6.51 -8.48
CA ARG A 119 -19.38 -6.19 -7.73
C ARG A 119 -19.12 -5.08 -6.72
N PRO A 120 -20.10 -4.18 -6.51
CA PRO A 120 -20.10 -3.29 -5.35
C PRO A 120 -19.90 -4.08 -4.06
N SER A 121 -19.05 -3.57 -3.17
CA SER A 121 -18.95 -4.07 -1.80
C SER A 121 -20.20 -3.67 -0.99
N GLY A 122 -20.37 -4.19 0.23
CA GLY A 122 -21.38 -3.63 1.15
C GLY A 122 -20.97 -2.30 1.80
N SER A 123 -19.87 -1.68 1.36
CA SER A 123 -19.26 -0.51 1.99
C SER A 123 -19.37 0.74 1.12
N SER A 124 -19.46 1.90 1.77
CA SER A 124 -19.46 3.20 1.12
C SER A 124 -18.48 4.18 1.78
N TYR A 125 -18.02 5.18 1.04
CA TYR A 125 -17.21 6.29 1.53
C TYR A 125 -17.79 7.61 0.98
N MET A 126 -18.12 8.54 1.88
CA MET A 126 -18.76 9.82 1.53
C MET A 126 -20.00 9.64 0.62
N GLY A 127 -20.86 8.69 0.98
CA GLY A 127 -22.07 8.36 0.21
C GLY A 127 -21.84 7.65 -1.12
N ARG A 128 -20.58 7.39 -1.51
CA ARG A 128 -20.25 6.65 -2.73
C ARG A 128 -19.98 5.19 -2.44
N GLN A 129 -20.50 4.35 -3.31
CA GLN A 129 -20.29 2.92 -3.29
C GLN A 129 -18.80 2.58 -3.48
N LEU A 130 -18.30 1.63 -2.69
CA LEU A 130 -16.93 1.11 -2.82
C LEU A 130 -16.92 -0.28 -3.46
N TYR A 131 -15.81 -0.64 -4.08
CA TYR A 131 -15.55 -1.93 -4.72
C TYR A 131 -14.30 -2.55 -4.09
N THR A 132 -14.38 -3.80 -3.62
CA THR A 132 -13.24 -4.46 -2.98
C THR A 132 -12.16 -4.72 -4.02
N PHE A 133 -10.95 -4.22 -3.79
CA PHE A 133 -9.81 -4.44 -4.68
C PHE A 133 -8.90 -5.57 -4.19
N ALA A 134 -8.51 -5.48 -2.92
CA ALA A 134 -7.62 -6.46 -2.31
C ALA A 134 -7.93 -6.64 -0.83
N LYS A 135 -7.62 -7.81 -0.30
CA LYS A 135 -7.64 -8.14 1.13
C LYS A 135 -6.22 -8.39 1.60
N VAL A 136 -5.86 -7.82 2.74
CA VAL A 136 -4.55 -7.98 3.38
C VAL A 136 -4.76 -8.70 4.71
N GLU A 137 -4.09 -9.82 4.92
CA GLU A 137 -4.25 -10.64 6.12
C GLU A 137 -2.90 -10.95 6.76
N ARG A 138 -2.84 -10.81 8.09
CA ARG A 138 -1.71 -11.28 8.89
C ARG A 138 -2.21 -12.26 9.93
N SER A 139 -1.76 -13.52 9.82
CA SER A 139 -1.98 -14.51 10.88
C SER A 139 -1.27 -14.09 12.17
N PRO A 140 -1.79 -14.45 13.35
CA PRO A 140 -1.13 -14.14 14.62
C PRO A 140 0.29 -14.69 14.63
N LEU A 141 1.22 -13.91 15.18
CA LEU A 141 2.65 -14.29 15.29
C LEU A 141 3.38 -14.47 13.95
N SER A 142 2.74 -14.19 12.81
CA SER A 142 3.38 -14.25 11.49
C SER A 142 4.14 -12.96 11.17
N THR A 143 5.35 -13.10 10.63
CA THR A 143 6.11 -12.01 9.99
C THR A 143 5.69 -11.76 8.54
N THR A 144 4.81 -12.62 8.02
CA THR A 144 4.31 -12.58 6.65
C THR A 144 2.86 -12.14 6.63
N GLN A 145 2.56 -11.21 5.73
CA GLN A 145 1.21 -10.79 5.38
C GLN A 145 0.89 -11.31 3.97
N LYS A 146 -0.37 -11.66 3.74
CA LYS A 146 -0.87 -12.14 2.44
C LYS A 146 -1.78 -11.08 1.85
N VAL A 147 -1.61 -10.80 0.56
CA VAL A 147 -2.50 -9.92 -0.21
C VAL A 147 -3.22 -10.78 -1.24
N THR A 148 -4.54 -10.76 -1.22
CA THR A 148 -5.41 -11.50 -2.14
C THR A 148 -6.27 -10.50 -2.90
N TYR A 149 -6.18 -10.46 -4.22
CA TYR A 149 -7.09 -9.65 -5.03
C TYR A 149 -8.53 -10.19 -4.98
N ASP A 150 -9.51 -9.31 -5.16
CA ASP A 150 -10.94 -9.68 -5.05
C ASP A 150 -11.39 -10.71 -6.10
N ASN A 151 -10.72 -10.74 -7.26
CA ASN A 151 -10.94 -11.73 -8.32
C ASN A 151 -10.08 -13.00 -8.18
N GLU A 152 -9.31 -13.15 -7.10
CA GLU A 152 -8.44 -14.30 -6.86
C GLU A 152 -8.83 -15.04 -5.58
N THR A 153 -8.63 -16.36 -5.57
CA THR A 153 -8.95 -17.22 -4.41
C THR A 153 -7.74 -17.48 -3.50
N SER A 154 -6.54 -17.10 -3.95
CA SER A 154 -5.27 -17.34 -3.25
C SER A 154 -4.43 -16.07 -3.19
N ALA A 155 -3.40 -16.06 -2.34
CA ALA A 155 -2.57 -14.88 -2.15
C ALA A 155 -1.78 -14.54 -3.42
N SER A 156 -2.12 -13.40 -4.04
CA SER A 156 -1.46 -12.82 -5.20
C SER A 156 -0.08 -12.26 -4.83
N MET A 157 0.04 -11.69 -3.63
CA MET A 157 1.30 -11.18 -3.09
C MET A 157 1.54 -11.64 -1.65
N THR A 158 2.81 -11.69 -1.28
CA THR A 158 3.26 -11.89 0.10
C THR A 158 4.16 -10.74 0.51
N ILE A 159 3.99 -10.27 1.74
CA ILE A 159 4.80 -9.21 2.33
C ILE A 159 5.53 -9.81 3.50
N THR A 160 6.85 -9.86 3.45
CA THR A 160 7.67 -10.50 4.48
C THR A 160 8.64 -9.49 5.06
N ARG A 161 8.74 -9.43 6.40
CA ARG A 161 9.78 -8.63 7.07
C ARG A 161 11.16 -9.19 6.77
N THR A 162 12.13 -8.33 6.46
CA THR A 162 13.55 -8.73 6.33
C THR A 162 14.30 -8.65 7.65
N VAL A 163 13.78 -7.87 8.59
CA VAL A 163 14.32 -7.72 9.94
C VAL A 163 13.18 -7.70 10.95
N LEU A 164 13.40 -8.34 12.11
CA LEU A 164 12.42 -8.38 13.19
C LEU A 164 12.40 -7.08 14.01
N ARG A 165 13.53 -6.36 14.01
CA ARG A 165 13.71 -5.08 14.73
C ARG A 165 13.82 -3.92 13.75
N TRP A 166 13.65 -2.72 14.26
CA TRP A 166 13.82 -1.47 13.50
C TRP A 166 15.24 -1.39 12.91
N PRO A 167 15.44 -0.85 11.69
CA PRO A 167 14.46 -0.24 10.77
C PRO A 167 13.44 -1.22 10.17
N LYS A 168 12.17 -0.83 10.08
CA LYS A 168 11.08 -1.68 9.54
C LYS A 168 11.29 -1.92 8.03
N LYS A 169 11.89 -3.04 7.63
CA LYS A 169 12.11 -3.40 6.22
C LYS A 169 11.26 -4.58 5.78
N ARG A 170 10.65 -4.49 4.60
CA ARG A 170 9.74 -5.51 4.04
C ARG A 170 9.96 -5.70 2.56
N VAL A 171 9.94 -6.95 2.11
CA VAL A 171 9.88 -7.30 0.69
C VAL A 171 8.47 -7.74 0.34
N VAL A 172 7.95 -7.19 -0.73
CA VAL A 172 6.71 -7.62 -1.35
C VAL A 172 7.09 -8.54 -2.52
N HIS A 173 6.59 -9.76 -2.52
CA HIS A 173 6.72 -10.69 -3.64
C HIS A 173 5.37 -10.87 -4.32
N ARG A 174 5.39 -10.96 -5.65
CA ARG A 174 4.25 -11.35 -6.47
C ARG A 174 4.64 -12.57 -7.29
N HIS A 175 3.91 -13.67 -7.16
CA HIS A 175 4.21 -14.94 -7.82
C HIS A 175 5.69 -15.37 -7.70
N GLY A 176 6.28 -15.20 -6.51
CA GLY A 176 7.67 -15.56 -6.20
C GLY A 176 8.74 -14.57 -6.65
N LYS A 177 8.40 -13.50 -7.37
CA LYS A 177 9.34 -12.45 -7.80
C LYS A 177 9.18 -11.18 -6.96
N THR A 178 10.27 -10.47 -6.71
CA THR A 178 10.22 -9.17 -6.02
C THR A 178 9.31 -8.21 -6.78
N ALA A 179 8.31 -7.67 -6.10
CA ALA A 179 7.35 -6.70 -6.64
C ALA A 179 7.61 -5.30 -6.07
N ALA A 180 7.98 -5.22 -4.81
CA ALA A 180 8.37 -3.97 -4.19
C ALA A 180 9.26 -4.20 -2.96
N PHE A 181 9.95 -3.15 -2.55
CA PHE A 181 10.71 -3.11 -1.31
C PHE A 181 10.38 -1.86 -0.52
N ILE A 182 10.04 -2.04 0.76
CA ILE A 182 9.60 -0.98 1.67
C ILE A 182 10.63 -0.88 2.79
N GLU A 183 11.31 0.24 2.88
CA GLU A 183 12.33 0.54 3.89
C GLU A 183 11.88 1.67 4.80
N GLY A 184 11.36 1.32 5.97
CA GLY A 184 11.07 2.27 7.03
C GLY A 184 12.33 2.75 7.75
N GLY A 185 12.38 4.03 8.09
CA GLY A 185 13.44 4.64 8.88
C GLY A 185 13.17 6.11 9.17
N THR A 186 14.04 6.73 9.96
CA THR A 186 14.02 8.17 10.29
C THR A 186 15.04 8.92 9.41
N TRP A 187 14.92 8.76 8.10
CA TRP A 187 15.89 9.31 7.14
C TRP A 187 15.87 10.85 7.06
N THR A 188 14.76 11.48 7.48
CA THR A 188 14.57 12.94 7.42
C THR A 188 13.88 13.46 8.68
N GLY A 189 14.56 13.37 9.82
CA GLY A 189 14.09 13.81 11.14
C GLY A 189 13.43 12.70 11.97
N ASN A 190 12.74 13.07 13.05
CA ASN A 190 12.12 12.15 14.01
C ASN A 190 10.80 11.50 13.53
N PHE A 191 10.65 11.24 12.22
CA PHE A 191 9.40 10.76 11.62
C PHE A 191 9.56 9.44 10.90
N ASN A 192 8.52 8.62 10.93
CA ASN A 192 8.43 7.45 10.09
C ASN A 192 8.44 7.88 8.62
N THR A 193 9.55 7.58 7.96
CA THR A 193 9.76 7.80 6.53
C THR A 193 10.02 6.46 5.88
N TYR A 194 9.23 6.13 4.87
CA TYR A 194 9.38 4.91 4.10
C TYR A 194 9.97 5.24 2.74
N ARG A 195 11.09 4.61 2.40
CA ARG A 195 11.56 4.53 1.00
C ARG A 195 10.90 3.32 0.37
N VAL A 196 10.24 3.51 -0.75
CA VAL A 196 9.49 2.46 -1.44
C VAL A 196 10.04 2.34 -2.85
N THR A 197 10.54 1.17 -3.21
CA THR A 197 10.94 0.84 -4.60
C THR A 197 9.92 -0.14 -5.15
N VAL A 198 9.28 0.21 -6.28
CA VAL A 198 8.21 -0.56 -6.92
C VAL A 198 8.70 -1.01 -8.28
N ASN A 199 8.59 -2.31 -8.57
CA ASN A 199 8.99 -2.84 -9.87
C ASN A 199 8.05 -2.41 -10.99
N PRO A 200 8.53 -2.37 -12.25
CA PRO A 200 7.67 -2.12 -13.40
C PRO A 200 6.50 -3.10 -13.45
N GLY A 201 5.33 -2.60 -13.84
CA GLY A 201 4.07 -3.36 -13.90
C GLY A 201 3.38 -3.61 -12.55
N ILE A 202 3.95 -3.15 -11.44
CA ILE A 202 3.30 -3.18 -10.12
C ILE A 202 2.65 -1.85 -9.82
N ASP A 203 1.40 -1.88 -9.35
CA ASP A 203 0.63 -0.69 -8.98
C ASP A 203 1.27 0.04 -7.77
N PRO A 204 1.85 1.24 -7.95
CA PRO A 204 2.49 1.96 -6.86
C PRO A 204 1.49 2.44 -5.80
N CYS A 205 0.25 2.74 -6.18
CA CYS A 205 -0.80 3.12 -5.23
C CYS A 205 -1.18 1.96 -4.31
N LEU A 206 -1.21 0.73 -4.84
CA LEU A 206 -1.36 -0.46 -4.02
C LEU A 206 -0.20 -0.57 -3.02
N ILE A 207 1.05 -0.43 -3.45
CA ILE A 207 2.21 -0.53 -2.55
C ILE A 207 2.19 0.56 -1.47
N ILE A 208 1.74 1.77 -1.79
CA ILE A 208 1.56 2.84 -0.80
C ILE A 208 0.49 2.45 0.24
N CYS A 209 -0.65 1.92 -0.20
CA CYS A 209 -1.68 1.40 0.71
C CYS A 209 -1.14 0.27 1.60
N LEU A 210 -0.37 -0.67 1.02
CA LEU A 210 0.27 -1.75 1.77
C LEU A 210 1.29 -1.20 2.77
N THR A 211 2.02 -0.14 2.44
CA THR A 211 2.96 0.53 3.35
C THR A 211 2.24 1.08 4.56
N ALA A 212 1.14 1.80 4.35
CA ALA A 212 0.32 2.35 5.44
C ALA A 212 -0.32 1.25 6.30
N ILE A 213 -0.90 0.22 5.67
CA ILE A 213 -1.46 -0.96 6.37
C ILE A 213 -0.38 -1.68 7.19
N CYS A 214 0.82 -1.84 6.62
CA CYS A 214 1.93 -2.48 7.31
C CYS A 214 2.39 -1.69 8.54
N ASP A 215 2.34 -0.36 8.48
CA ASP A 215 2.68 0.50 9.61
C ASP A 215 1.63 0.38 10.71
N GLU A 216 0.35 0.50 10.34
CA GLU A 216 -0.80 0.34 11.24
C GLU A 216 -0.87 -1.04 11.91
N MET A 217 -0.58 -2.11 11.17
CA MET A 217 -0.52 -3.46 11.74
C MET A 217 0.66 -3.64 12.72
N ASP A 218 1.69 -2.80 12.66
CA ASP A 218 2.85 -2.89 13.55
C ASP A 218 2.67 -2.13 14.87
N GLU A 219 1.67 -1.26 14.94
CA GLU A 219 1.20 -0.61 16.17
C GLU A 219 0.35 -1.57 17.01
#